data_AF-A0A937AFS6-F1
#
_entry.id   AF-A0A937AFS6-F1
#
_cell.length_a   1.000
_cell.length_b   1.000
_cell.length_c   1.000
_cell.angle_alpha   90.00
_cell.angle_beta   90.00
_cell.angle_gamma   90.00
#
_symmetry.space_group_name_H-M   'P 1'
#
loop_
_entity.id
_entity.type
_entity.pdbx_description
1 polymer ?
#
loop_
_entity_poly.entity_id
_entity_poly.type
_entity_poly.pdbx_seq_one_letter_code
_entity_poly.pdbx_strand_id
1 'polypeptide(L)'
;MAKAVAQSDVFQAEIDFLKEVRKLSEDDNIPAETVKENYKKLCDKYERLIGEAKLLTSVSDRLHAKLNEANEKLKKQSEEINKINDDLKVNNQLLQDTIDQLVKAKVGRKASSIVLLIAIILFVISEGLLEPIVEQKFGNEQVGFIFKLGIAILLKPIDVIVERYMMRQALKGKSTVADKLFK
;
A
#
# COMPACT_ATOMS: atom_id res chain seq x y z
N MET A 1 -4.29 -28.35 18.26
CA MET A 1 -4.12 -29.13 19.51
C MET A 1 -3.11 -30.27 19.28
N ALA A 2 -1.82 -29.95 19.05
CA ALA A 2 -0.82 -30.95 18.62
C ALA A 2 0.55 -30.77 19.32
N LYS A 3 0.57 -30.24 20.55
CA LYS A 3 1.81 -29.83 21.22
C LYS A 3 2.12 -30.52 22.56
N ALA A 4 1.30 -31.50 22.98
CA ALA A 4 1.42 -32.12 24.29
C ALA A 4 1.93 -33.58 24.27
N VAL A 5 2.06 -34.22 23.11
CA VAL A 5 2.27 -35.68 23.02
C VAL A 5 3.74 -36.10 22.93
N ALA A 6 4.68 -35.17 22.69
CA ALA A 6 6.08 -35.56 22.40
C ALA A 6 7.06 -35.43 23.58
N GLN A 7 6.63 -34.94 24.75
CA GLN A 7 7.55 -34.69 25.88
C GLN A 7 7.60 -35.83 26.90
N SER A 8 6.58 -36.70 26.97
CA SER A 8 6.54 -37.79 27.96
C SER A 8 7.38 -39.00 27.57
N ASP A 9 7.53 -39.29 26.27
CA ASP A 9 8.15 -40.55 25.84
C ASP A 9 9.68 -40.48 25.71
N VAL A 10 10.25 -39.27 25.65
CA VAL A 10 11.69 -39.07 25.38
C VAL A 10 12.56 -39.50 26.56
N PHE A 11 12.03 -39.52 27.79
CA PHE A 11 12.77 -39.91 29.01
C PHE A 11 12.22 -41.16 29.67
N GLN A 12 11.29 -41.87 29.02
CA GLN A 12 10.62 -43.00 29.65
C GLN A 12 11.58 -44.17 29.90
N ALA A 13 12.54 -44.38 28.99
CA ALA A 13 13.62 -45.36 29.16
C ALA A 13 14.56 -45.03 30.34
N GLU A 14 14.91 -43.76 30.55
CA GLU A 14 15.69 -43.30 31.70
C GLU A 14 14.92 -43.42 33.02
N ILE A 15 13.61 -43.12 33.02
CA ILE A 15 12.74 -43.29 34.18
C ILE A 15 12.61 -44.76 34.56
N ASP A 16 12.46 -45.64 33.57
CA ASP A 16 12.33 -47.07 33.81
C ASP A 16 13.67 -47.70 34.27
N PHE A 17 14.80 -47.22 33.75
CA PHE A 17 16.12 -47.59 34.25
C PHE A 17 16.35 -47.14 35.70
N LEU A 18 15.93 -45.92 36.07
CA LEU A 18 15.99 -45.44 37.45
C LEU A 18 15.14 -46.27 38.41
N LYS A 19 13.96 -46.74 37.95
CA LYS A 19 13.12 -47.66 38.73
C LYS A 19 13.79 -49.04 38.89
N GLU A 20 14.47 -49.54 37.86
CA GLU A 20 15.25 -50.78 37.94
C GLU A 20 16.39 -50.68 38.95
N VAL A 21 17.16 -49.59 38.91
CA VAL A 21 18.26 -49.35 39.86
C VAL A 21 17.74 -49.14 41.29
N ARG A 22 16.55 -48.51 41.47
CA ARG A 22 15.90 -48.38 42.78
C ARG A 22 15.42 -49.73 43.34
N LYS A 23 14.87 -50.62 42.50
CA LYS A 23 14.50 -51.97 42.92
C LYS A 23 15.72 -52.78 43.36
N LEU A 24 16.86 -52.58 42.71
CA LEU A 24 18.15 -53.14 43.11
C LEU A 24 18.74 -52.51 44.40
N SER A 25 18.16 -51.44 44.95
CA SER A 25 18.57 -50.95 46.28
C SER A 25 17.68 -51.45 47.42
N GLU A 26 16.55 -52.10 47.10
CA GLU A 26 15.59 -52.64 48.05
C GLU A 26 15.82 -54.14 48.35
N ASP A 27 16.71 -54.80 47.60
CA ASP A 27 17.05 -56.21 47.74
C ASP A 27 18.38 -56.36 48.52
N ASP A 28 18.31 -56.86 49.77
CA ASP A 28 19.46 -56.93 50.71
C ASP A 28 20.53 -57.97 50.33
N ASN A 29 20.31 -58.75 49.27
CA ASN A 29 21.12 -59.94 48.93
C ASN A 29 21.83 -59.82 47.57
N ILE A 30 22.18 -58.60 47.15
CA ILE A 30 22.82 -58.34 45.86
C ILE A 30 24.36 -58.41 45.99
N PRO A 31 25.06 -59.15 45.12
CA PRO A 31 26.51 -59.18 45.10
C PRO A 31 27.09 -57.78 44.87
N ALA A 32 28.06 -57.38 45.70
CA ALA A 32 28.68 -56.04 45.68
C ALA A 32 29.25 -55.62 44.31
N GLU A 33 29.64 -56.58 43.47
CA GLU A 33 30.08 -56.30 42.09
C GLU A 33 28.95 -55.75 41.21
N THR A 34 27.74 -56.32 41.31
CA THR A 34 26.56 -55.92 40.54
C THR A 34 26.11 -54.49 40.87
N VAL A 35 26.25 -54.11 42.14
CA VAL A 35 25.97 -52.74 42.61
C VAL A 35 26.96 -51.76 41.99
N LYS A 36 28.25 -52.11 42.00
CA LYS A 36 29.31 -51.27 41.45
C LYS A 36 29.19 -51.09 39.93
N GLU A 37 28.80 -52.14 39.21
CA GLU A 37 28.59 -52.09 37.76
C GLU A 37 27.36 -51.23 37.39
N ASN A 38 26.23 -51.40 38.10
CA ASN A 38 25.03 -50.59 37.86
C ASN A 38 25.22 -49.13 38.25
N TYR A 39 25.97 -48.85 39.32
CA TYR A 39 26.33 -47.48 39.68
C TYR A 39 27.20 -46.82 38.60
N LYS A 40 28.16 -47.55 38.03
CA LYS A 40 28.96 -47.08 36.91
C LYS A 40 28.10 -46.77 35.67
N LYS A 41 27.18 -47.67 35.30
CA LYS A 41 26.23 -47.45 34.20
C LYS A 41 25.32 -46.24 34.45
N LEU A 42 24.91 -46.02 35.70
CA LEU A 42 24.12 -44.85 36.09
C LEU A 42 24.91 -43.55 35.92
N CYS A 43 26.18 -43.52 36.37
CA CYS A 43 27.06 -42.37 36.17
C CYS A 43 27.27 -42.06 34.69
N ASP A 44 27.55 -43.07 33.86
CA ASP A 44 27.78 -42.90 32.42
C ASP A 44 26.52 -42.36 31.70
N LYS A 45 25.32 -42.86 32.07
CA LYS A 45 24.06 -42.35 31.52
C LYS A 45 23.75 -40.92 31.97
N TYR A 46 23.98 -40.58 33.22
CA TYR A 46 23.77 -39.22 33.72
C TYR A 46 24.73 -38.21 33.08
N GLU A 47 26.00 -38.60 32.88
CA GLU A 47 26.99 -37.77 32.19
C GLU A 47 26.53 -37.46 30.75
N ARG A 48 26.04 -38.48 30.04
CA ARG A 48 25.48 -38.32 28.69
C ARG A 48 24.26 -37.40 28.69
N LEU A 49 23.33 -37.58 29.62
CA LEU A 49 22.12 -36.75 29.74
C LEU A 49 22.46 -35.28 30.00
N ILE A 50 23.43 -35.01 30.87
CA ILE A 50 23.91 -33.65 31.14
C ILE A 50 24.55 -33.05 29.88
N GLY A 51 25.32 -33.84 29.12
CA GLY A 51 25.87 -33.43 27.83
C GLY A 51 24.80 -33.04 26.81
N GLU A 52 23.76 -33.87 26.67
CA GLU A 52 22.62 -33.63 25.80
C GLU A 52 21.79 -32.40 26.22
N ALA A 53 21.57 -32.22 27.52
CA ALA A 53 20.90 -31.04 28.07
C ALA A 53 21.69 -29.75 27.78
N LYS A 54 23.03 -29.77 27.92
CA LYS A 54 23.89 -28.62 27.60
C LYS A 54 23.82 -28.26 26.12
N LEU A 55 23.81 -29.26 25.24
CA LEU A 55 23.63 -29.06 23.80
C LEU A 55 22.26 -28.43 23.51
N LEU A 56 21.19 -28.96 24.10
CA LEU A 56 19.84 -28.44 23.91
C LEU A 56 19.75 -26.97 24.32
N THR A 57 20.29 -26.60 25.49
CA THR A 57 20.32 -25.21 25.94
C THR A 57 21.11 -24.33 24.99
N SER A 58 22.29 -24.76 24.53
CA SER A 58 23.11 -23.98 23.59
C SER A 58 22.42 -23.77 22.23
N VAL A 59 21.68 -24.78 21.76
CA VAL A 59 20.90 -24.69 20.52
C VAL A 59 19.71 -23.77 20.71
N SER A 60 19.03 -23.85 21.86
CA SER A 60 17.91 -22.98 22.23
C SER A 60 18.35 -21.52 22.27
N ASP A 61 19.47 -21.22 22.94
CA ASP A 61 20.03 -19.86 23.02
C ASP A 61 20.35 -19.32 21.62
N ARG A 62 20.95 -20.16 20.76
CA ARG A 62 21.24 -19.79 19.36
C ARG A 62 19.98 -19.56 18.55
N LEU A 63 18.92 -20.35 18.77
CA LEU A 63 17.64 -20.18 18.10
C LEU A 63 16.94 -18.90 18.55
N HIS A 64 16.95 -18.61 19.85
CA HIS A 64 16.44 -17.36 20.40
C HIS A 64 17.18 -16.15 19.81
N ALA A 65 18.52 -16.21 19.72
CA ALA A 65 19.31 -15.16 19.10
C ALA A 65 18.93 -14.95 17.62
N LYS A 66 18.82 -16.02 16.83
CA LYS A 66 18.39 -15.94 15.43
C LYS A 66 16.98 -15.41 15.26
N LEU A 67 16.06 -15.82 16.14
CA LEU A 67 14.68 -15.35 16.12
C LEU A 67 14.64 -13.85 16.41
N ASN A 68 15.41 -13.39 17.39
CA ASN A 68 15.47 -11.97 17.73
C ASN A 68 16.07 -11.14 16.58
N GLU A 69 17.14 -11.63 15.95
CA GLU A 69 17.75 -10.98 14.79
C GLU A 69 16.77 -10.92 13.59
N ALA A 70 16.06 -12.01 13.31
CA ALA A 70 15.05 -12.03 12.25
C ALA A 70 13.90 -11.06 12.55
N ASN A 71 13.47 -10.95 13.80
CA ASN A 71 12.41 -10.06 14.21
C ASN A 71 12.83 -8.58 14.10
N GLU A 72 14.08 -8.25 14.47
CA GLU A 72 14.64 -6.92 14.23
C GLU A 72 14.72 -6.58 12.75
N LYS A 73 15.14 -7.53 11.89
CA LYS A 73 15.17 -7.32 10.43
C LYS A 73 13.78 -7.06 9.87
N LEU A 74 12.78 -7.85 10.29
CA LEU A 74 11.39 -7.65 9.88
C LEU A 74 10.86 -6.29 10.34
N LYS A 75 11.20 -5.86 11.56
CA LYS A 75 10.81 -4.54 12.05
C LYS A 75 11.40 -3.42 11.21
N LYS A 76 12.70 -3.49 10.89
CA LYS A 76 13.37 -2.53 10.01
C LYS A 76 12.75 -2.50 8.61
N GLN A 77 12.51 -3.66 8.01
CA GLN A 77 11.87 -3.75 6.70
C GLN A 77 10.45 -3.19 6.71
N SER A 78 9.68 -3.44 7.77
CA SER A 78 8.34 -2.87 7.94
C SER A 78 8.39 -1.33 8.02
N GLU A 79 9.32 -0.78 8.79
CA GLU A 79 9.53 0.67 8.87
C GLU A 79 9.96 1.28 7.51
N GLU A 80 10.83 0.60 6.76
CA GLU A 80 11.22 1.02 5.40
C GLU A 80 10.05 0.98 4.42
N ILE A 81 9.25 -0.09 4.42
CA ILE A 81 8.06 -0.22 3.56
C ILE A 81 7.07 0.90 3.86
N ASN A 82 6.86 1.23 5.14
CA ASN A 82 5.95 2.31 5.52
C ASN A 82 6.44 3.67 5.00
N LYS A 83 7.75 3.96 5.13
CA LYS A 83 8.33 5.18 4.56
C LYS A 83 8.17 5.26 3.04
N ILE A 84 8.46 4.15 2.34
CA ILE A 84 8.31 4.08 0.88
C ILE A 84 6.84 4.30 0.48
N ASN A 85 5.88 3.71 1.20
CA ASN A 85 4.46 3.91 0.92
C ASN A 85 4.02 5.36 1.12
N ASP A 86 4.52 6.02 2.17
CA ASP A 86 4.25 7.44 2.43
C ASP A 86 4.81 8.31 1.29
N ASP A 87 6.05 8.08 0.87
CA ASP A 87 6.69 8.78 -0.25
C ASP A 87 5.92 8.54 -1.56
N LEU A 88 5.47 7.31 -1.81
CA LEU A 88 4.73 6.93 -3.01
C LEU A 88 3.35 7.59 -3.04
N LYS A 89 2.70 7.74 -1.87
CA LYS A 89 1.44 8.46 -1.73
C LYS A 89 1.60 9.95 -2.02
N VAL A 90 2.64 10.58 -1.48
CA VAL A 90 2.96 11.99 -1.77
C VAL A 90 3.25 12.18 -3.26
N ASN A 91 4.10 11.32 -3.84
CA ASN A 91 4.41 11.39 -5.27
C ASN A 91 3.19 11.17 -6.17
N ASN A 92 2.28 10.25 -5.81
CA ASN A 92 1.05 10.05 -6.56
C ASN A 92 0.14 11.29 -6.52
N GLN A 93 0.02 11.94 -5.36
CA GLN A 93 -0.70 13.21 -5.24
C GLN A 93 -0.08 14.31 -6.11
N LEU A 94 1.25 14.48 -6.04
CA LEU A 94 1.96 15.47 -6.87
C LEU A 94 1.78 15.20 -8.37
N LEU A 95 1.81 13.94 -8.78
CA LEU A 95 1.56 13.55 -10.17
C LEU A 95 0.13 13.85 -10.60
N GLN A 96 -0.86 13.59 -9.74
CA GLN A 96 -2.26 13.95 -10.00
C GLN A 96 -2.43 15.47 -10.15
N ASP A 97 -1.86 16.25 -9.24
CA ASP A 97 -1.90 17.71 -9.29
C ASP A 97 -1.23 18.25 -10.56
N THR A 98 -0.06 17.72 -10.91
CA THR A 98 0.67 18.10 -12.13
C THR A 98 -0.14 17.76 -13.38
N ILE A 99 -0.75 16.57 -13.40
CA ILE A 99 -1.65 16.14 -14.47
C ILE A 99 -2.83 17.10 -14.60
N ASP A 100 -3.47 17.47 -13.49
CA ASP A 100 -4.64 18.34 -13.50
C ASP A 100 -4.27 19.74 -13.99
N GLN A 101 -3.11 20.25 -13.59
CA GLN A 101 -2.57 21.51 -14.11
C GLN A 101 -2.30 21.45 -15.62
N LEU A 102 -1.66 20.39 -16.10
CA LEU A 102 -1.38 20.21 -17.54
C LEU A 102 -2.66 20.06 -18.36
N VAL A 103 -3.64 19.30 -17.84
CA VAL A 103 -4.95 19.13 -18.48
C VAL A 103 -5.68 20.47 -18.51
N LYS A 104 -5.73 21.20 -17.39
CA LYS A 104 -6.34 22.53 -17.32
C LYS A 104 -5.69 23.51 -18.31
N ALA A 105 -4.36 23.53 -18.38
CA ALA A 105 -3.63 24.39 -19.32
C ALA A 105 -3.85 24.01 -20.79
N LYS A 106 -3.99 22.72 -21.11
CA LYS A 106 -4.20 22.23 -22.49
C LYS A 106 -5.66 22.40 -22.92
N VAL A 107 -6.61 22.08 -22.05
CA VAL A 107 -8.04 22.22 -22.29
C VAL A 107 -8.43 23.68 -22.32
N GLY A 108 -7.93 24.50 -21.40
CA GLY A 108 -8.13 25.96 -21.40
C GLY A 108 -7.70 26.58 -22.73
N ARG A 109 -6.48 26.25 -23.22
CA ARG A 109 -6.02 26.72 -24.54
C ARG A 109 -6.96 26.32 -25.68
N LYS A 110 -7.43 25.07 -25.71
CA LYS A 110 -8.38 24.62 -26.75
C LYS A 110 -9.75 25.29 -26.64
N ALA A 111 -10.27 25.43 -25.42
CA ALA A 111 -11.56 26.07 -25.15
C ALA A 111 -11.52 27.54 -25.60
N SER A 112 -10.48 28.28 -25.23
CA SER A 112 -10.30 29.67 -25.65
C SER A 112 -10.23 29.81 -27.18
N SER A 113 -9.56 28.89 -27.88
CA SER A 113 -9.54 28.92 -29.35
C SER A 113 -10.93 28.69 -29.96
N ILE A 114 -11.75 27.80 -29.39
CA ILE A 114 -13.12 27.55 -29.86
C ILE A 114 -14.00 28.78 -29.59
N VAL A 115 -13.88 29.37 -28.40
CA VAL A 115 -14.63 30.56 -28.00
C VAL A 115 -14.26 31.75 -28.90
N LEU A 116 -12.97 31.91 -29.23
CA LEU A 116 -12.52 32.92 -30.19
C LEU A 116 -13.16 32.73 -31.57
N LEU A 117 -13.21 31.49 -32.06
CA LEU A 117 -13.84 31.18 -33.35
C LEU A 117 -15.34 31.47 -33.33
N ILE A 118 -16.05 31.12 -32.25
CA ILE A 118 -17.47 31.47 -32.05
C ILE A 118 -17.64 32.99 -32.02
N ALA A 119 -16.76 33.72 -31.34
CA ALA A 119 -16.80 35.17 -31.26
C ALA A 119 -16.64 35.81 -32.66
N ILE A 120 -15.73 35.29 -33.49
CA ILE A 120 -15.55 35.74 -34.87
C ILE A 120 -16.81 35.48 -35.70
N ILE A 121 -17.41 34.29 -35.61
CA ILE A 121 -18.65 33.96 -36.35
C ILE A 121 -19.79 34.88 -35.91
N LEU A 122 -19.96 35.07 -34.59
CA LEU A 122 -20.98 35.96 -34.05
C LEU A 122 -20.76 37.41 -34.48
N PHE A 123 -19.51 37.86 -34.55
CA PHE A 123 -19.16 39.20 -35.02
C PHE A 123 -19.56 39.38 -36.49
N VAL A 124 -19.21 38.43 -37.36
CA VAL A 124 -19.57 38.47 -38.80
C VAL A 124 -21.08 38.44 -39.00
N ILE A 125 -21.81 37.60 -38.25
CA ILE A 125 -23.28 37.58 -38.29
C ILE A 125 -23.86 38.92 -37.78
N SER A 126 -23.26 39.47 -36.73
CA SER A 126 -23.70 40.75 -36.16
C SER A 126 -23.51 41.91 -37.15
N GLU A 127 -22.40 41.95 -37.87
CA GLU A 127 -22.10 43.03 -38.84
C GLU A 127 -22.85 42.82 -40.16
N GLY A 128 -22.91 41.58 -40.67
CA GLY A 128 -23.52 41.29 -41.98
C GLY A 128 -25.06 41.20 -41.99
N LEU A 129 -25.70 40.81 -40.87
CA LEU A 129 -27.15 40.59 -40.82
C LEU A 129 -27.86 41.53 -39.84
N LEU A 130 -27.32 41.73 -38.63
CA LEU A 130 -28.00 42.52 -37.60
C LEU A 130 -27.91 44.03 -37.88
N GLU A 131 -26.75 44.53 -38.29
CA GLU A 131 -26.52 45.96 -38.56
C GLU A 131 -27.48 46.55 -39.62
N PRO A 132 -27.65 45.96 -40.83
CA PRO A 132 -28.58 46.51 -41.81
C PRO A 132 -30.06 46.46 -41.36
N ILE A 133 -30.45 45.47 -40.56
CA ILE A 133 -31.81 45.38 -40.00
C ILE A 133 -32.04 46.45 -38.94
N VAL A 134 -31.05 46.71 -38.09
CA VAL A 134 -31.11 47.73 -37.05
C VAL A 134 -31.12 49.13 -37.65
N GLU A 135 -30.31 49.39 -38.68
CA GLU A 135 -30.31 50.66 -39.41
C GLU A 135 -31.65 50.92 -40.10
N GLN A 136 -32.22 49.92 -40.79
CA GLN A 136 -33.53 50.08 -41.45
C GLN A 136 -34.69 50.33 -40.48
N LYS A 137 -34.64 49.76 -39.26
CA LYS A 137 -35.75 49.85 -38.31
C LYS A 137 -35.64 50.98 -37.30
N PHE A 138 -34.43 51.32 -36.87
CA PHE A 138 -34.21 52.26 -35.76
C PHE A 138 -33.46 53.52 -36.18
N GLY A 139 -32.84 53.55 -37.37
CA GLY A 139 -32.20 54.74 -37.95
C GLY A 139 -31.11 55.39 -37.08
N ASN A 140 -30.69 54.73 -35.99
CA ASN A 140 -29.84 55.30 -34.96
C ASN A 140 -28.65 54.37 -34.71
N GLU A 141 -27.48 54.82 -35.15
CA GLU A 141 -26.18 54.14 -35.09
C GLU A 141 -25.80 53.71 -33.66
N GLN A 142 -26.28 54.45 -32.66
CA GLN A 142 -26.04 54.19 -31.23
C GLN A 142 -26.62 52.84 -30.76
N VAL A 143 -27.74 52.39 -31.37
CA VAL A 143 -28.40 51.13 -30.99
C VAL A 143 -27.53 49.93 -31.41
N GLY A 144 -26.89 49.99 -32.58
CA GLY A 144 -25.96 48.96 -33.04
C GLY A 144 -24.76 48.77 -32.09
N PHE A 145 -24.25 49.89 -31.55
CA PHE A 145 -23.15 49.86 -30.58
C PHE A 145 -23.54 49.16 -29.27
N ILE A 146 -24.74 49.43 -28.75
CA ILE A 146 -25.26 48.79 -27.53
C ILE A 146 -25.43 47.27 -27.73
N PHE A 147 -25.91 46.85 -28.91
CA PHE A 147 -26.04 45.42 -29.23
C PHE A 147 -24.68 44.71 -29.27
N LYS A 148 -23.67 45.33 -29.90
CA LYS A 148 -22.29 44.78 -29.93
C LYS A 148 -21.73 44.63 -28.51
N LEU A 149 -21.94 45.62 -27.66
CA LEU A 149 -21.51 45.60 -26.26
C LEU A 149 -22.26 44.51 -25.46
N GLY A 150 -23.56 44.35 -25.70
CA GLY A 150 -24.37 43.28 -25.11
C GLY A 150 -23.89 41.87 -25.49
N ILE A 151 -23.56 41.65 -26.77
CA ILE A 151 -23.00 40.37 -27.25
C ILE A 151 -21.62 40.12 -26.64
N ALA A 152 -20.76 41.14 -26.55
CA ALA A 152 -19.44 41.03 -25.94
C ALA A 152 -19.51 40.65 -24.45
N ILE A 153 -20.48 41.19 -23.70
CA ILE A 153 -20.72 40.82 -22.30
C ILE A 153 -21.21 39.36 -22.19
N LEU A 154 -22.06 38.91 -23.12
CA LEU A 154 -22.60 37.54 -23.16
C LEU A 154 -21.57 36.48 -23.56
N LEU A 155 -20.48 36.85 -24.23
CA LEU A 155 -19.41 35.90 -24.57
C LEU A 155 -18.66 35.36 -23.34
N LYS A 156 -18.50 36.19 -22.29
CA LYS A 156 -17.77 35.81 -21.07
C LYS A 156 -18.41 34.63 -20.31
N PRO A 157 -19.73 34.59 -20.04
CA PRO A 157 -20.35 33.42 -19.42
C PRO A 157 -20.30 32.18 -20.33
N ILE A 158 -20.36 32.34 -21.65
CA ILE A 158 -20.22 31.23 -22.61
C ILE A 158 -18.82 30.60 -22.50
N ASP A 159 -17.77 31.43 -22.41
CA ASP A 159 -16.38 30.98 -22.23
C ASP A 159 -16.23 30.07 -21.00
N VAL A 160 -16.73 30.52 -19.86
CA VAL A 160 -16.69 29.74 -18.60
C VAL A 160 -17.47 28.43 -18.70
N ILE A 161 -18.61 28.42 -19.40
CA ILE A 161 -19.42 27.20 -19.59
C ILE A 161 -18.68 26.19 -20.48
N VAL A 162 -18.12 26.65 -21.61
CA VAL A 162 -17.38 25.81 -22.56
C VAL A 162 -16.14 25.23 -21.88
N GLU A 163 -15.38 26.05 -21.15
CA GLU A 163 -14.21 25.61 -20.39
C GLU A 163 -14.58 24.53 -19.37
N ARG A 164 -15.64 24.75 -18.56
CA ARG A 164 -16.11 23.77 -17.58
C ARG A 164 -16.59 22.48 -18.23
N TYR A 165 -17.29 22.57 -19.36
CA TYR A 165 -17.80 21.39 -20.07
C TYR A 165 -16.65 20.55 -20.63
N MET A 166 -15.67 21.18 -21.28
CA MET A 166 -14.49 20.50 -21.83
C MET A 166 -13.60 19.92 -20.72
N MET A 167 -13.42 20.63 -19.59
CA MET A 167 -12.70 20.09 -18.44
C MET A 167 -13.36 18.83 -17.89
N ARG A 168 -14.69 18.84 -17.73
CA ARG A 168 -15.45 17.67 -17.25
C ARG A 168 -15.32 16.48 -18.20
N GLN A 169 -15.34 16.68 -19.51
CA GLN A 169 -15.11 15.59 -20.48
C GLN A 169 -13.68 15.05 -20.40
N ALA A 170 -12.68 15.92 -20.34
CA ALA A 170 -11.27 15.51 -20.28
C ALA A 170 -10.95 14.70 -19.01
N LEU A 171 -11.54 15.07 -17.87
CA LEU A 171 -11.37 14.36 -16.60
C LEU A 171 -12.15 13.03 -16.59
N LYS A 172 -13.40 13.00 -17.09
CA LYS A 172 -14.20 11.75 -17.17
C LYS A 172 -13.57 10.70 -18.11
N GLY A 173 -13.02 11.13 -19.24
CA GLY A 173 -12.34 10.21 -20.17
C GLY A 173 -11.12 9.52 -19.55
N LYS A 174 -10.52 10.11 -18.51
CA LYS A 174 -9.33 9.59 -17.83
C LYS A 174 -9.65 8.55 -16.75
N SER A 175 -10.75 8.73 -16.01
CA SER A 175 -11.25 7.75 -15.02
C SER A 175 -11.53 6.39 -15.68
N THR A 176 -12.09 6.39 -16.89
CA THR A 176 -12.39 5.16 -17.65
C THR A 176 -11.13 4.41 -18.13
N VAL A 177 -10.00 5.10 -18.32
CA VAL A 177 -8.73 4.48 -18.75
C VAL A 177 -7.97 3.92 -17.54
N ALA A 178 -7.98 4.62 -16.40
CA ALA A 178 -7.41 4.12 -15.15
C ALA A 178 -8.13 2.83 -14.70
N ASP A 179 -9.46 2.79 -14.74
CA ASP A 179 -10.25 1.60 -14.40
C ASP A 179 -9.97 0.39 -15.29
N LYS A 180 -9.48 0.60 -16.51
CA LYS A 180 -9.10 -0.48 -17.44
C LYS A 180 -7.67 -1.00 -17.23
N LEU A 181 -6.81 -0.26 -16.54
CA LEU A 181 -5.42 -0.65 -16.27
C LEU A 181 -5.25 -1.37 -14.93
N PHE A 182 -6.23 -1.27 -14.03
CA PHE A 182 -6.24 -1.91 -12.70
C PHE A 182 -7.24 -3.08 -12.58
N LYS A 183 -7.70 -3.62 -13.71
CA LYS A 183 -8.51 -4.84 -13.81
C LYS A 183 -7.72 -5.93 -14.53
#